data_AF-A0A8S4AX15-F1
#
_entry.id   AF-A0A8S4AX15-F1
#
_cell.length_a   1.000
_cell.length_b   1.000
_cell.length_c   1.000
_cell.angle_alpha   90.00
_cell.angle_beta   90.00
_cell.angle_gamma   90.00
#
_symmetry.space_group_name_H-M   'P 1'
#
loop_
_entity.id
_entity.type
_entity.pdbx_description
1 polymer ?
#
loop_
_entity_poly.entity_id
_entity_poly.type
_entity_poly.pdbx_seq_one_letter_code
_entity_poly.pdbx_strand_id
1 'polypeptide(L)'
;MLYWNSTAYGLPSPYDREQAGSILPIALQFLTPAYISVIGIGAVAAAVMSSMDSALLSSASLFSSNIYKNIIRKQLTLILVLVLLPLCPPPQASDYEMQWVIRISVVVVGLGGTALTFLDNSVLVFWLVGVDMSYTIMFPQLVCVLFFKVSNGYGASVGYMLAFLVRVLSGEPLMGLPPAIKFPGCRPDKEGKMTQYFPFRTLIMLVSLVSILLFSWLASIVFNKGLLSEKWDVFDIRRKRKQTARAAGVKMAPGGEDAAAGKQLLDTTSC
;
A
#
# COMPACT_ATOMS: atom_id res chain seq x y z
N MET A 1 -27.94 -18.27 18.00
CA MET A 1 -28.52 -17.00 18.50
C MET A 1 -28.29 -16.96 20.00
N LEU A 2 -27.63 -15.92 20.51
CA LEU A 2 -27.50 -15.69 21.95
C LEU A 2 -28.86 -15.25 22.51
N TYR A 3 -29.30 -15.82 23.64
CA TYR A 3 -30.56 -15.46 24.30
C TYR A 3 -30.36 -14.20 25.16
N TRP A 4 -30.39 -13.02 24.52
CA TRP A 4 -30.27 -11.71 25.19
C TRP A 4 -31.37 -11.44 26.22
N ASN A 5 -32.51 -12.13 26.11
CA ASN A 5 -33.62 -12.04 27.06
C ASN A 5 -33.22 -12.51 28.48
N SER A 6 -32.26 -13.43 28.59
CA SER A 6 -31.83 -14.00 29.87
C SER A 6 -30.67 -13.23 30.51
N THR A 7 -30.19 -12.15 29.88
CA THR A 7 -29.10 -11.32 30.40
C THR A 7 -29.63 -9.95 30.82
N ALA A 8 -28.88 -9.23 31.66
CA ALA A 8 -29.26 -7.88 32.11
C ALA A 8 -29.30 -6.84 30.96
N TYR A 9 -28.95 -7.21 29.73
CA TYR A 9 -29.06 -6.38 28.54
C TYR A 9 -30.51 -6.28 28.01
N GLY A 10 -31.29 -7.37 28.11
CA GLY A 10 -32.70 -7.41 27.68
C GLY A 10 -32.91 -7.41 26.15
N LEU A 11 -34.16 -7.21 25.73
CA LEU A 11 -34.58 -7.03 24.33
C LEU A 11 -34.79 -5.54 24.02
N PRO A 12 -34.70 -5.10 22.75
CA PRO A 12 -34.32 -5.83 21.54
C PRO A 12 -32.82 -6.12 21.46
N SER A 13 -32.41 -7.02 20.55
CA SER A 13 -31.03 -7.49 20.48
C SER A 13 -30.07 -6.36 20.05
N PRO A 14 -28.78 -6.42 20.42
CA PRO A 14 -27.77 -5.44 19.99
C PRO A 14 -27.67 -5.30 18.46
N TYR A 15 -28.05 -6.32 17.70
CA TYR A 15 -28.13 -6.24 16.25
C TYR A 15 -29.28 -5.31 15.80
N ASP A 16 -30.45 -5.46 16.41
CA ASP A 16 -31.64 -4.63 16.12
C ASP A 16 -31.46 -3.18 16.60
N ARG A 17 -30.54 -2.95 17.54
CA ARG A 17 -30.17 -1.61 18.03
C ARG A 17 -29.04 -0.95 17.22
N GLU A 18 -28.66 -1.52 16.07
CA GLU A 18 -27.53 -1.07 15.24
C GLU A 18 -26.16 -1.09 15.96
N GLN A 19 -26.04 -1.80 17.07
CA GLN A 19 -24.81 -1.96 17.87
C GLN A 19 -23.99 -3.19 17.45
N ALA A 20 -24.15 -3.64 16.20
CA ALA A 20 -23.51 -4.86 15.70
C ALA A 20 -21.97 -4.80 15.81
N GLY A 21 -21.37 -3.61 15.64
CA GLY A 21 -19.92 -3.42 15.79
C GLY A 21 -19.39 -3.60 17.22
N SER A 22 -20.24 -3.45 18.23
CA SER A 22 -19.89 -3.57 19.65
C SER A 22 -20.42 -4.86 20.28
N ILE A 23 -20.85 -5.83 19.46
CA ILE A 23 -21.43 -7.08 19.94
C ILE A 23 -20.50 -7.87 20.86
N LEU A 24 -19.20 -7.88 20.54
CA LEU A 24 -18.19 -8.62 21.29
C LEU A 24 -17.96 -8.04 22.69
N PRO A 25 -17.68 -6.73 22.87
CA PRO A 25 -17.56 -6.14 24.21
C PRO A 25 -18.88 -6.20 25.00
N ILE A 26 -20.04 -6.02 24.36
CA ILE A 26 -21.34 -6.20 25.01
C ILE A 26 -21.50 -7.65 25.49
N ALA A 27 -21.12 -8.63 24.68
CA ALA A 27 -21.18 -10.03 25.07
C ALA A 27 -20.28 -10.33 26.27
N LEU A 28 -19.04 -9.83 26.26
CA LEU A 28 -18.12 -9.97 27.39
C LEU A 28 -18.68 -9.34 28.67
N GLN A 29 -19.30 -8.17 28.56
CA GLN A 29 -19.86 -7.46 29.71
C GLN A 29 -21.05 -8.17 30.35
N PHE A 30 -21.96 -8.71 29.54
CA PHE A 30 -23.26 -9.20 30.04
C PHE A 30 -23.37 -10.73 30.12
N LEU A 31 -22.47 -11.49 29.49
CA LEU A 31 -22.51 -12.96 29.48
C LEU A 31 -21.39 -13.60 30.30
N THR A 32 -20.41 -12.82 30.81
CA THR A 32 -19.30 -13.36 31.60
C THR A 32 -19.27 -12.80 33.03
N PRO A 33 -18.72 -13.55 34.01
CA PRO A 33 -18.47 -13.03 35.36
C PRO A 33 -17.59 -11.77 35.32
N ALA A 34 -17.79 -10.86 36.28
CA ALA A 34 -17.12 -9.55 36.31
C ALA A 34 -15.60 -9.61 36.11
N TYR A 35 -14.92 -10.56 36.75
CA TYR A 35 -13.47 -10.73 36.62
C TYR A 35 -13.02 -11.08 35.20
N ILE A 36 -13.77 -11.94 34.52
CA ILE A 36 -13.46 -12.39 33.15
C ILE A 36 -13.80 -11.29 32.14
N SER A 37 -14.88 -10.55 32.38
CA SER A 37 -15.27 -9.39 31.57
C SER A 37 -14.19 -8.32 31.56
N VAL A 38 -13.66 -7.93 32.73
CA VAL A 38 -12.60 -6.90 32.83
C VAL A 38 -11.33 -7.35 32.12
N ILE A 39 -10.91 -8.60 32.32
CA ILE A 39 -9.71 -9.15 31.65
C ILE A 39 -9.95 -9.23 30.14
N GLY A 40 -11.13 -9.68 29.69
CA GLY A 40 -11.46 -9.81 28.27
C GLY A 40 -11.52 -8.47 27.53
N ILE A 41 -12.20 -7.48 28.11
CA ILE A 41 -12.26 -6.13 27.53
C ILE A 41 -10.87 -5.47 27.55
N GLY A 42 -10.11 -5.65 28.64
CA GLY A 42 -8.72 -5.18 28.73
C GLY A 42 -7.81 -5.82 27.67
N ALA A 43 -7.96 -7.12 27.42
CA ALA A 43 -7.21 -7.84 26.38
C ALA A 43 -7.56 -7.33 24.97
N VAL A 44 -8.85 -7.11 24.67
CA VAL A 44 -9.29 -6.53 23.40
C VAL A 44 -8.73 -5.11 23.22
N ALA A 45 -8.80 -4.28 24.26
CA ALA A 45 -8.25 -2.92 24.23
C ALA A 45 -6.72 -2.93 24.00
N ALA A 46 -5.99 -3.78 24.71
CA ALA A 46 -4.53 -3.93 24.54
C ALA A 46 -4.16 -4.41 23.14
N ALA A 47 -4.89 -5.39 22.58
CA ALA A 47 -4.66 -5.90 21.22
C ALA A 47 -4.90 -4.82 20.15
N VAL A 48 -5.97 -4.02 20.30
CA VAL A 48 -6.27 -2.90 19.40
C VAL A 48 -5.21 -1.82 19.50
N MET A 49 -4.79 -1.45 20.72
CA MET A 49 -3.75 -0.44 20.93
C MET A 49 -2.42 -0.86 20.30
N SER A 50 -2.00 -2.12 20.51
CA SER A 50 -0.78 -2.66 19.89
C SER A 50 -0.83 -2.68 18.35
N SER A 51 -2.00 -2.99 17.78
CA SER A 51 -2.20 -2.94 16.32
C SER A 51 -2.15 -1.51 15.79
N MET A 52 -2.75 -0.56 16.52
CA MET A 52 -2.75 0.86 16.18
C MET A 52 -1.34 1.43 16.23
N ASP A 53 -0.56 1.12 17.27
CA ASP A 53 0.83 1.55 17.40
C ASP A 53 1.67 1.07 16.22
N SER A 54 1.49 -0.20 15.83
CA SER A 54 2.19 -0.77 14.67
C SER A 54 1.80 -0.10 13.36
N ALA A 55 0.52 0.21 13.16
CA ALA A 55 0.02 0.90 11.97
C ALA A 55 0.56 2.33 11.88
N LEU A 56 0.47 3.10 12.98
CA LEU A 56 0.95 4.48 13.05
C LEU A 56 2.46 4.55 12.84
N LEU A 57 3.23 3.66 13.48
CA LEU A 57 4.67 3.61 13.30
C LEU A 57 5.07 3.22 11.87
N SER A 58 4.35 2.27 11.27
CA SER A 58 4.57 1.87 9.87
C SER A 58 4.28 3.01 8.90
N SER A 59 3.14 3.70 9.05
CA SER A 59 2.81 4.88 8.25
C SER A 59 3.85 5.99 8.42
N ALA A 60 4.27 6.28 9.64
CA ALA A 60 5.30 7.29 9.92
C ALA A 60 6.67 6.92 9.32
N SER A 61 7.05 5.64 9.38
CA SER A 61 8.30 5.14 8.78
C SER A 61 8.28 5.23 7.25
N LEU A 62 7.15 4.88 6.62
CA LEU A 62 6.96 5.01 5.17
C LEU A 62 7.00 6.48 4.74
N PHE A 63 6.35 7.36 5.48
CA PHE A 63 6.38 8.80 5.21
C PHE A 63 7.80 9.35 5.35
N SER A 64 8.49 9.05 6.44
CA SER A 64 9.85 9.51 6.68
C SER A 64 10.86 8.97 5.63
N SER A 65 10.77 7.70 5.28
CA SER A 65 11.71 7.09 4.34
C SER A 65 11.41 7.44 2.87
N ASN A 66 10.14 7.46 2.47
CA ASN A 66 9.77 7.67 1.06
C ASN A 66 9.49 9.13 0.69
N ILE A 67 8.97 9.95 1.62
CA ILE A 67 8.67 11.36 1.37
C ILE A 67 9.82 12.25 1.83
N TYR A 68 10.27 12.15 3.09
CA TYR A 68 11.28 13.06 3.62
C TYR A 68 12.64 12.90 2.91
N LYS A 69 13.15 11.67 2.77
CA LYS A 69 14.44 11.46 2.08
C LYS A 69 14.39 11.78 0.58
N ASN A 70 13.29 11.51 -0.11
CA ASN A 70 13.23 11.63 -1.58
C ASN A 70 12.69 12.98 -2.08
N ILE A 71 11.75 13.60 -1.36
CA ILE A 71 11.12 14.87 -1.74
C ILE A 71 11.80 16.05 -1.04
N ILE A 72 12.03 15.96 0.28
CA ILE A 72 12.58 17.09 1.05
C ILE A 72 14.08 17.28 0.81
N ARG A 73 14.88 16.23 0.55
CA ARG A 73 16.27 16.45 0.07
C ARG A 73 16.34 17.09 -1.31
N LYS A 74 15.40 16.82 -2.22
CA LYS A 74 15.41 17.47 -3.55
C LYS A 74 14.97 18.93 -3.48
N GLN A 75 13.97 19.24 -2.67
CA GLN A 75 13.43 20.59 -2.53
C GLN A 75 14.25 21.49 -1.59
N LEU A 76 14.76 20.96 -0.48
CA LEU A 76 15.55 21.74 0.49
C LEU A 76 16.97 22.00 0.00
N THR A 77 17.60 21.09 -0.77
CA THR A 77 18.87 21.39 -1.44
C THR A 77 18.72 22.52 -2.46
N LEU A 78 17.55 22.70 -3.10
CA LEU A 78 17.34 23.81 -4.03
C LEU A 78 17.29 25.16 -3.29
N ILE A 79 16.67 25.21 -2.10
CA ILE A 79 16.60 26.44 -1.27
C ILE A 79 17.93 26.71 -0.55
N LEU A 80 18.63 25.66 -0.08
CA LEU A 80 19.90 25.80 0.64
C LEU A 80 21.09 26.11 -0.30
N VAL A 81 21.15 25.50 -1.49
CA VAL A 81 22.24 25.72 -2.47
C VAL A 81 22.15 27.10 -3.14
N LEU A 82 20.96 27.71 -3.22
CA LEU A 82 20.79 29.08 -3.73
C LEU A 82 21.23 30.16 -2.73
N VAL A 83 21.35 29.84 -1.43
CA VAL A 83 21.61 30.85 -0.39
C VAL A 83 22.99 30.71 0.26
N LEU A 84 23.58 29.51 0.37
CA LEU A 84 24.86 29.34 1.09
C LEU A 84 25.76 28.23 0.49
N LEU A 85 26.76 28.65 -0.29
CA LEU A 85 28.05 27.98 -0.57
C LEU A 85 28.08 26.58 -1.27
N PRO A 86 28.90 26.41 -2.34
CA PRO A 86 29.00 25.17 -3.12
C PRO A 86 30.03 24.17 -2.56
N LEU A 87 30.00 23.86 -1.24
CA LEU A 87 31.11 23.08 -0.64
C LEU A 87 30.75 22.10 0.49
N CYS A 88 29.63 21.37 0.42
CA CYS A 88 29.41 20.28 1.38
C CYS A 88 28.83 18.99 0.77
N PRO A 89 29.37 17.80 1.12
CA PRO A 89 28.83 16.50 0.72
C PRO A 89 27.48 16.25 1.42
N PRO A 90 26.62 15.35 0.89
CA PRO A 90 25.26 15.17 1.41
C PRO A 90 25.30 14.69 2.88
N PRO A 91 24.54 15.32 3.80
CA PRO A 91 24.57 14.92 5.21
C PRO A 91 23.98 13.52 5.36
N GLN A 92 24.59 12.66 6.17
CA GLN A 92 23.92 11.47 6.71
C GLN A 92 22.83 11.98 7.66
N ALA A 93 21.62 11.43 7.53
CA ALA A 93 20.43 11.94 8.23
C ALA A 93 20.67 11.94 9.75
N SER A 94 20.50 13.09 10.39
CA SER A 94 20.68 13.18 11.82
C SER A 94 19.52 12.48 12.54
N ASP A 95 19.83 11.53 13.42
CA ASP A 95 18.85 10.68 14.11
C ASP A 95 17.77 11.49 14.86
N TYR A 96 18.11 12.70 15.32
CA TYR A 96 17.17 13.60 16.01
C TYR A 96 16.06 14.15 15.08
N GLU A 97 16.39 14.49 13.83
CA GLU A 97 15.41 15.02 12.87
C GLU A 97 14.42 13.92 12.50
N MET A 98 14.94 12.70 12.31
CA MET A 98 14.17 11.53 11.95
C MET A 98 13.14 11.18 13.03
N GLN A 99 13.52 11.26 14.29
CA GLN A 99 12.62 11.05 15.42
C GLN A 99 11.50 12.09 15.49
N TRP A 100 11.81 13.37 15.19
CA TRP A 100 10.81 14.44 15.22
C TRP A 100 9.79 14.28 14.07
N VAL A 101 10.26 13.94 12.87
CA VAL A 101 9.40 13.64 11.71
C VAL A 101 8.46 12.47 12.00
N ILE A 102 8.95 11.40 12.63
CA ILE A 102 8.13 10.25 13.02
C ILE A 102 7.06 10.69 14.02
N ARG A 103 7.42 11.43 15.08
CA ARG A 103 6.46 11.90 16.10
C ARG A 103 5.34 12.75 15.50
N ILE A 104 5.69 13.70 14.63
CA ILE A 104 4.68 14.55 13.96
C ILE A 104 3.79 13.72 13.04
N SER A 105 4.38 12.81 12.27
CA SER A 105 3.62 11.94 11.36
C SER A 105 2.61 11.08 12.12
N VAL A 106 3.01 10.51 13.27
CA VAL A 106 2.11 9.75 14.16
C VAL A 106 0.95 10.63 14.65
N VAL A 107 1.24 11.86 15.10
CA VAL A 107 0.20 12.79 15.57
C VAL A 107 -0.77 13.16 14.45
N VAL A 108 -0.26 13.48 13.25
CA VAL A 108 -1.10 13.87 12.10
C VAL A 108 -1.97 12.71 11.62
N VAL A 109 -1.38 11.52 11.45
CA VAL A 109 -2.13 10.32 11.03
C VAL A 109 -3.15 9.91 12.10
N GLY A 110 -2.78 9.98 13.38
CA GLY A 110 -3.67 9.69 14.51
C GLY A 110 -4.86 10.66 14.59
N LEU A 111 -4.60 11.98 14.45
CA LEU A 111 -5.65 13.00 14.39
C LEU A 111 -6.57 12.79 13.19
N GLY A 112 -6.00 12.47 12.02
CA GLY A 112 -6.78 12.16 10.81
C GLY A 112 -7.69 10.94 10.97
N GLY A 113 -7.16 9.83 11.51
CA GLY A 113 -7.94 8.62 11.78
C GLY A 113 -9.03 8.85 12.83
N THR A 114 -8.73 9.65 13.86
CA THR A 114 -9.72 10.03 14.88
C THR A 114 -10.83 10.89 14.28
N ALA A 115 -10.49 11.88 13.45
CA ALA A 115 -11.46 12.72 12.76
C ALA A 115 -12.38 11.90 11.84
N LEU A 116 -11.82 10.96 11.07
CA LEU A 116 -12.57 10.01 10.24
C LEU A 116 -13.56 9.17 11.08
N THR A 117 -13.17 8.79 12.29
CA THR A 117 -14.05 8.03 13.20
C THR A 117 -15.23 8.87 13.71
N PHE A 118 -15.05 10.18 13.88
CA PHE A 118 -16.13 11.09 14.30
C PHE A 118 -17.11 11.46 13.18
N LEU A 119 -16.72 11.32 11.91
CA LEU A 119 -17.51 11.77 10.77
C LEU A 119 -18.70 10.85 10.44
N ASP A 120 -18.64 9.55 10.73
CA ASP A 120 -19.71 8.59 10.41
C ASP A 120 -19.83 7.45 11.43
N ASN A 121 -21.06 6.96 11.63
CA ASN A 121 -21.39 5.87 12.55
C ASN A 121 -20.92 4.46 12.10
N SER A 122 -20.09 4.35 11.06
CA SER A 122 -19.74 3.04 10.48
C SER A 122 -18.25 2.84 10.25
N VAL A 123 -17.51 2.58 11.33
CA VAL A 123 -16.09 2.19 11.32
C VAL A 123 -15.83 0.98 10.39
N LEU A 124 -16.79 0.04 10.33
CA LEU A 124 -16.70 -1.13 9.45
C LEU A 124 -16.71 -0.76 7.96
N VAL A 125 -17.43 0.30 7.58
CA VAL A 125 -17.44 0.79 6.19
C VAL A 125 -16.07 1.31 5.80
N PHE A 126 -15.46 2.16 6.62
CA PHE A 126 -14.11 2.66 6.36
C PHE A 126 -13.08 1.53 6.28
N TRP A 127 -13.17 0.55 7.19
CA TRP A 127 -12.31 -0.62 7.16
C TRP A 127 -12.48 -1.43 5.87
N LEU A 128 -13.73 -1.72 5.46
CA LEU A 128 -14.01 -2.44 4.22
C LEU A 128 -13.51 -1.71 2.98
N VAL A 129 -13.67 -0.38 2.93
CA VAL A 129 -13.19 0.46 1.83
C VAL A 129 -11.68 0.43 1.75
N GLY A 130 -10.98 0.52 2.90
CA GLY A 130 -9.52 0.45 2.95
C GLY A 130 -8.97 -0.91 2.47
N VAL A 131 -9.60 -2.00 2.90
CA VAL A 131 -9.25 -3.36 2.44
C VAL A 131 -9.51 -3.51 0.94
N ASP A 132 -10.62 -2.97 0.44
CA ASP A 132 -10.97 -3.03 -0.98
C ASP A 132 -9.99 -2.27 -1.88
N MET A 133 -9.59 -1.05 -1.47
CA MET A 133 -8.55 -0.30 -2.19
C MET A 133 -7.22 -1.05 -2.20
N SER A 134 -6.85 -1.65 -1.08
CA SER A 134 -5.62 -2.45 -0.97
C SER A 134 -5.66 -3.68 -1.89
N TYR A 135 -6.80 -4.37 -1.93
CA TYR A 135 -6.99 -5.56 -2.77
C TYR A 135 -7.08 -5.24 -4.26
N THR A 136 -7.78 -4.18 -4.65
CA THR A 136 -8.00 -3.85 -6.07
C THR A 136 -6.82 -3.11 -6.70
N ILE A 137 -6.07 -2.34 -5.92
CA ILE A 137 -5.01 -1.47 -6.42
C ILE A 137 -3.61 -2.00 -6.07
N MET A 138 -3.31 -2.20 -4.79
CA MET A 138 -1.95 -2.55 -4.34
C MET A 138 -1.59 -4.00 -4.69
N PHE A 139 -2.52 -4.93 -4.52
CA PHE A 139 -2.24 -6.36 -4.73
C PHE A 139 -1.78 -6.69 -6.18
N PRO A 140 -2.46 -6.24 -7.25
CA PRO A 140 -1.98 -6.42 -8.62
C PRO A 140 -0.55 -5.90 -8.85
N GLN A 141 -0.22 -4.73 -8.27
CA GLN A 141 1.10 -4.14 -8.42
C GLN A 141 2.19 -4.99 -7.77
N LEU A 142 1.93 -5.50 -6.55
CA LEU A 142 2.85 -6.39 -5.85
C LEU A 142 3.07 -7.71 -6.60
N VAL A 143 1.99 -8.31 -7.11
CA VAL A 143 2.06 -9.55 -7.90
C VAL A 143 2.87 -9.32 -9.17
N CYS A 144 2.61 -8.23 -9.90
CA CYS A 144 3.34 -7.92 -11.12
C CYS A 144 4.84 -7.70 -10.87
N VAL A 145 5.21 -6.94 -9.82
CA VAL A 145 6.61 -6.66 -9.51
C VAL A 145 7.36 -7.90 -8.99
N LEU A 146 6.71 -8.75 -8.19
CA LEU A 146 7.38 -9.91 -7.58
C LEU A 146 7.53 -11.09 -8.54
N PHE A 147 6.50 -11.40 -9.33
CA PHE A 147 6.47 -12.61 -10.17
C PHE A 147 6.87 -12.36 -11.62
N PHE A 148 6.63 -11.16 -12.16
CA PHE A 148 6.84 -10.89 -13.58
C PHE A 148 8.03 -9.94 -13.80
N LYS A 149 9.15 -10.48 -14.28
CA LYS A 149 10.33 -9.68 -14.69
C LYS A 149 10.07 -8.71 -15.85
N VAL A 150 8.93 -8.87 -16.53
CA VAL A 150 8.47 -7.98 -17.62
C VAL A 150 7.78 -6.72 -17.05
N SER A 151 7.40 -6.71 -15.76
CA SER A 151 6.71 -5.59 -15.12
C SER A 151 7.59 -4.34 -15.07
N ASN A 152 7.01 -3.22 -15.50
CA ASN A 152 7.71 -1.96 -15.67
C ASN A 152 6.96 -0.80 -14.97
N GLY A 153 7.67 0.27 -14.62
CA GLY A 153 7.11 1.43 -13.92
C GLY A 153 5.97 2.10 -14.68
N TYR A 154 6.03 2.15 -16.01
CA TYR A 154 4.94 2.67 -16.86
C TYR A 154 3.67 1.81 -16.80
N GLY A 155 3.82 0.47 -16.84
CA GLY A 155 2.66 -0.40 -16.74
C GLY A 155 2.05 -0.36 -15.34
N ALA A 156 2.89 -0.26 -14.30
CA ALA A 156 2.43 -0.11 -12.92
C ALA A 156 1.67 1.22 -12.69
N SER A 157 2.11 2.32 -13.30
CA SER A 157 1.43 3.62 -13.17
C SER A 157 0.12 3.69 -13.95
N VAL A 158 0.09 3.18 -15.19
CA VAL A 158 -1.13 3.12 -16.00
C VAL A 158 -2.15 2.16 -15.38
N GLY A 159 -1.70 0.98 -14.94
CA GLY A 159 -2.55 0.02 -14.24
C GLY A 159 -3.15 0.57 -12.95
N TYR A 160 -2.38 1.32 -12.17
CA TYR A 160 -2.86 2.03 -10.99
C TYR A 160 -3.96 3.04 -11.31
N MET A 161 -3.73 3.92 -12.29
CA MET A 161 -4.71 4.93 -12.71
C MET A 161 -5.98 4.28 -13.24
N LEU A 162 -5.86 3.23 -14.05
CA LEU A 162 -7.02 2.50 -14.56
C LEU A 162 -7.80 1.82 -13.44
N ALA A 163 -7.13 1.12 -12.53
CA ALA A 163 -7.76 0.46 -11.39
C ALA A 163 -8.52 1.45 -10.51
N PHE A 164 -7.89 2.59 -10.20
CA PHE A 164 -8.51 3.66 -9.42
C PHE A 164 -9.74 4.23 -10.13
N LEU A 165 -9.65 4.54 -11.43
CA LEU A 165 -10.78 5.08 -12.20
C LEU A 165 -11.94 4.09 -12.27
N VAL A 166 -11.68 2.84 -12.64
CA VAL A 166 -12.73 1.81 -12.72
C VAL A 166 -13.35 1.61 -11.34
N ARG A 167 -12.55 1.64 -10.27
CA ARG A 167 -13.03 1.49 -8.90
C ARG A 167 -13.94 2.62 -8.46
N VAL A 168 -13.58 3.87 -8.75
CA VAL A 168 -14.42 5.05 -8.47
C VAL A 168 -15.71 5.01 -9.29
N LEU A 169 -15.63 4.65 -10.58
CA LEU A 169 -16.78 4.55 -11.49
C LEU A 169 -17.74 3.41 -11.14
N SER A 170 -17.25 2.37 -10.45
CA SER A 170 -18.06 1.25 -9.97
C SER A 170 -18.99 1.64 -8.82
N GLY A 171 -18.78 2.81 -8.20
CA GLY A 171 -19.55 3.26 -7.04
C GLY A 171 -19.27 2.47 -5.77
N GLU A 172 -19.77 2.96 -4.64
CA GLU A 172 -19.73 2.26 -3.35
C GLU A 172 -21.13 2.26 -2.72
N PRO A 173 -21.79 1.09 -2.61
CA PRO A 173 -23.13 1.01 -2.04
C PRO A 173 -23.15 1.39 -0.55
N LEU A 174 -22.03 1.21 0.14
CA LEU A 174 -21.86 1.54 1.56
C LEU A 174 -21.73 3.06 1.82
N MET A 175 -21.25 3.84 0.84
CA MET A 175 -21.17 5.30 0.92
C MET A 175 -22.34 6.01 0.19
N GLY A 176 -23.27 5.26 -0.42
CA GLY A 176 -24.37 5.83 -1.19
C GLY A 176 -23.96 6.40 -2.55
N LEU A 177 -22.76 6.09 -3.05
CA LEU A 177 -22.29 6.53 -4.36
C LEU A 177 -22.94 5.68 -5.46
N PRO A 178 -23.78 6.27 -6.34
CA PRO A 178 -24.44 5.51 -7.40
C PRO A 178 -23.41 5.00 -8.42
N PRO A 179 -23.50 3.72 -8.84
CA PRO A 179 -22.58 3.16 -9.82
C PRO A 179 -22.80 3.82 -11.20
N ALA A 180 -21.75 4.44 -11.75
CA ALA A 180 -21.76 4.93 -13.12
C ALA A 180 -21.64 3.77 -14.12
N ILE A 181 -20.84 2.75 -13.78
CA ILE A 181 -20.73 1.50 -14.55
C ILE A 181 -21.64 0.44 -13.93
N LYS A 182 -22.64 0.00 -14.69
CA LYS A 182 -23.55 -1.08 -14.30
C LYS A 182 -22.98 -2.42 -14.75
N PHE A 183 -22.44 -3.21 -13.82
CA PHE A 183 -21.99 -4.58 -14.11
C PHE A 183 -23.19 -5.53 -14.35
N PRO A 184 -23.01 -6.59 -15.16
CA PRO A 184 -24.06 -7.56 -15.44
C PRO A 184 -24.56 -8.22 -14.14
N GLY A 185 -25.86 -8.20 -13.90
CA GLY A 185 -26.46 -8.69 -12.65
C GLY A 185 -26.83 -7.60 -11.63
N CYS A 186 -26.71 -6.31 -11.99
CA CYS A 186 -27.31 -5.21 -11.23
C CYS A 186 -28.82 -5.44 -11.07
N ARG A 187 -29.30 -5.58 -9.83
CA ARG A 187 -30.72 -5.52 -9.51
C ARG A 187 -30.96 -4.45 -8.45
N PRO A 188 -32.09 -3.72 -8.51
CA PRO A 188 -32.51 -2.88 -7.40
C PRO A 188 -32.90 -3.78 -6.22
N ASP A 189 -32.34 -3.50 -5.04
CA ASP A 189 -32.81 -4.10 -3.79
C ASP A 189 -34.20 -3.52 -3.41
N LYS A 190 -34.89 -4.17 -2.47
CA LYS A 190 -36.24 -3.77 -1.99
C LYS A 190 -36.32 -2.33 -1.45
N GLU A 191 -35.16 -1.70 -1.18
CA GLU A 191 -35.00 -0.34 -0.66
C GLU A 191 -34.60 0.69 -1.74
N GLY A 192 -34.61 0.30 -3.03
CA GLY A 192 -34.28 1.19 -4.15
C GLY A 192 -32.78 1.45 -4.36
N LYS A 193 -31.89 0.82 -3.57
CA LYS A 193 -30.44 0.84 -3.78
C LYS A 193 -30.02 -0.17 -4.86
N MET A 194 -29.14 0.23 -5.77
CA MET A 194 -28.62 -0.63 -6.84
C MET A 194 -27.55 -1.58 -6.28
N THR A 195 -27.91 -2.83 -6.04
CA THR A 195 -26.99 -3.84 -5.51
C THR A 195 -26.36 -4.63 -6.64
N GLN A 196 -25.03 -4.60 -6.71
CA GLN A 196 -24.23 -5.37 -7.66
C GLN A 196 -23.89 -6.74 -7.06
N TYR A 197 -24.55 -7.80 -7.53
CA TYR A 197 -24.29 -9.18 -7.11
C TYR A 197 -23.05 -9.80 -7.77
N PHE A 198 -22.56 -9.20 -8.85
CA PHE A 198 -21.35 -9.64 -9.52
C PHE A 198 -20.12 -9.30 -8.68
N PRO A 199 -19.10 -10.19 -8.58
CA PRO A 199 -17.87 -9.91 -7.83
C PRO A 199 -17.01 -8.85 -8.54
N PHE A 200 -17.46 -7.61 -8.54
CA PHE A 200 -16.83 -6.50 -9.25
C PHE A 200 -15.40 -6.25 -8.75
N ARG A 201 -15.14 -6.44 -7.46
CA ARG A 201 -13.81 -6.28 -6.84
C ARG A 201 -12.76 -7.19 -7.48
N THR A 202 -13.10 -8.46 -7.73
CA THR A 202 -12.15 -9.41 -8.36
C THR A 202 -11.95 -9.09 -9.84
N LEU A 203 -13.00 -8.63 -10.53
CA LEU A 203 -12.87 -8.18 -11.91
C LEU A 203 -11.97 -6.95 -12.02
N ILE A 204 -12.11 -5.95 -11.15
CA ILE A 204 -11.23 -4.77 -11.14
C ILE A 204 -9.78 -5.18 -10.90
N MET A 205 -9.55 -6.07 -9.93
CA MET A 205 -8.24 -6.63 -9.63
C MET A 205 -7.62 -7.33 -10.85
N LEU A 206 -8.39 -8.16 -11.56
CA LEU A 206 -7.93 -8.85 -12.76
C LEU A 206 -7.66 -7.89 -13.93
N VAL A 207 -8.55 -6.92 -14.16
CA VAL A 207 -8.39 -5.88 -15.19
C VAL A 207 -7.13 -5.06 -14.91
N SER A 208 -6.90 -4.69 -13.65
CA SER A 208 -5.67 -4.01 -13.22
C SER A 208 -4.43 -4.85 -13.52
N LEU A 209 -4.41 -6.12 -13.13
CA LEU A 209 -3.28 -7.03 -13.37
C LEU A 209 -2.98 -7.19 -14.86
N VAL A 210 -4.01 -7.45 -15.66
CA VAL A 210 -3.88 -7.59 -17.13
C VAL A 210 -3.38 -6.28 -17.74
N SER A 211 -3.93 -5.14 -17.32
CA SER A 211 -3.49 -3.81 -17.78
C SER A 211 -2.00 -3.58 -17.48
N ILE A 212 -1.54 -3.86 -16.25
CA ILE A 212 -0.13 -3.71 -15.87
C ILE A 212 0.77 -4.54 -16.78
N LEU A 213 0.44 -5.81 -17.03
CA LEU A 213 1.23 -6.69 -17.89
C LEU A 213 1.23 -6.24 -19.35
N LEU A 214 0.05 -5.88 -19.89
CA LEU A 214 -0.10 -5.41 -21.27
C LEU A 214 0.71 -4.13 -21.51
N PHE A 215 0.53 -3.11 -20.66
CA PHE A 215 1.26 -1.85 -20.80
C PHE A 215 2.77 -1.99 -20.51
N SER A 216 3.17 -2.89 -19.60
CA SER A 216 4.58 -3.18 -19.37
C SER A 216 5.23 -3.88 -20.56
N TRP A 217 4.50 -4.79 -21.21
CA TRP A 217 4.96 -5.49 -22.42
C TRP A 217 5.03 -4.54 -23.63
N LEU A 218 3.97 -3.75 -23.84
CA LEU A 218 3.93 -2.68 -24.86
C LEU A 218 5.10 -1.71 -24.68
N ALA A 219 5.34 -1.22 -23.47
CA ALA A 219 6.47 -0.35 -23.17
C ALA A 219 7.79 -1.05 -23.53
N SER A 220 7.98 -2.31 -23.12
CA SER A 220 9.19 -3.08 -23.45
C SER A 220 9.42 -3.21 -24.96
N ILE A 221 8.36 -3.39 -25.76
CA ILE A 221 8.46 -3.46 -27.22
C ILE A 221 8.86 -2.11 -27.82
N VAL A 222 8.20 -1.03 -27.40
CA VAL A 222 8.44 0.32 -27.94
C VAL A 222 9.89 0.75 -27.68
N PHE A 223 10.41 0.48 -26.48
CA PHE A 223 11.81 0.77 -26.15
C PHE A 223 12.80 -0.15 -26.87
N ASN A 224 12.44 -1.41 -27.14
CA ASN A 224 13.31 -2.36 -27.85
C ASN A 224 13.38 -2.08 -29.36
N LYS A 225 12.31 -1.54 -29.95
CA LYS A 225 12.28 -1.10 -31.35
C LYS A 225 12.88 0.29 -31.57
N GLY A 226 13.39 0.94 -30.53
CA GLY A 226 14.05 2.25 -30.62
C GLY A 226 13.11 3.42 -30.96
N LEU A 227 11.79 3.24 -30.83
CA LEU A 227 10.79 4.27 -31.19
C LEU A 227 10.74 5.46 -30.24
N LEU A 228 11.27 5.33 -29.01
CA LEU A 228 11.31 6.39 -28.00
C LEU A 228 12.74 6.83 -27.69
N SER A 229 12.98 8.14 -27.82
CA SER A 229 14.24 8.81 -27.48
C SER A 229 14.57 8.65 -25.98
N GLU A 230 15.86 8.62 -25.64
CA GLU A 230 16.40 8.42 -24.28
C GLU A 230 15.83 9.38 -23.23
N LYS A 231 15.37 10.56 -23.67
CA LYS A 231 14.76 11.58 -22.80
C LYS A 231 13.43 11.14 -22.16
N TRP A 232 12.77 10.13 -22.73
CA TRP A 232 11.49 9.63 -22.24
C TRP A 232 11.61 8.39 -21.33
N ASP A 233 12.81 7.90 -21.02
CA ASP A 233 13.04 6.76 -20.13
C ASP A 233 13.12 7.21 -18.65
N VAL A 234 12.02 7.76 -18.12
CA VAL A 234 11.89 8.25 -16.74
C VAL A 234 12.05 7.12 -15.71
N PHE A 235 11.71 5.88 -16.08
CA PHE A 235 11.82 4.70 -15.21
C PHE A 235 13.08 3.86 -15.44
N ASP A 236 14.02 4.35 -16.27
CA ASP A 236 15.34 3.77 -16.55
C ASP A 236 15.29 2.26 -16.89
N ILE A 237 14.36 1.90 -17.78
CA ILE A 237 14.07 0.54 -18.19
C ILE A 237 15.31 -0.10 -18.81
N ARG A 238 16.05 0.68 -19.61
CA ARG A 238 17.24 0.20 -20.31
C ARG A 238 18.39 -0.12 -19.34
N ARG A 239 18.59 0.67 -18.28
CA ARG A 239 19.63 0.40 -17.28
C ARG A 239 19.29 -0.80 -16.40
N LYS A 240 18.03 -0.95 -15.97
CA LYS A 240 17.58 -2.16 -15.23
C LYS A 240 17.78 -3.43 -16.05
N ARG A 241 17.40 -3.44 -17.33
CA ARG A 241 17.61 -4.60 -18.21
C ARG A 241 19.09 -4.91 -18.45
N LYS A 242 19.96 -3.90 -18.63
CA LYS A 242 21.43 -4.10 -18.69
C LYS A 242 21.98 -4.71 -17.40
N GLN A 243 21.51 -4.28 -16.23
CA GLN A 243 21.92 -4.86 -14.95
C GLN A 243 21.43 -6.31 -14.79
N THR A 244 20.18 -6.62 -15.13
CA THR A 244 19.65 -7.99 -15.10
C THR A 244 20.36 -8.90 -16.10
N ALA A 245 20.69 -8.41 -17.30
CA ALA A 245 21.44 -9.16 -18.31
C ALA A 245 22.90 -9.40 -17.87
N ARG A 246 23.56 -8.41 -17.26
CA ARG A 246 24.92 -8.56 -16.71
C ARG A 246 24.95 -9.52 -15.52
N ALA A 247 23.92 -9.53 -14.67
CA ALA A 247 23.78 -10.49 -13.57
C ALA A 247 23.46 -11.92 -14.05
N ALA A 248 22.72 -12.08 -15.15
CA ALA A 248 22.44 -13.37 -15.76
C ALA A 248 23.65 -13.93 -16.54
N GLY A 249 24.44 -13.06 -17.19
CA GLY A 249 25.65 -13.44 -17.93
C GLY A 249 26.85 -13.84 -17.05
N VAL A 250 26.81 -13.54 -15.74
CA VAL A 250 27.86 -13.96 -14.78
C VAL A 250 27.63 -15.38 -14.24
N LYS A 251 26.47 -16.00 -14.52
CA LYS A 251 26.11 -17.33 -13.98
C LYS A 251 26.41 -18.53 -14.88
N MET A 252 27.19 -18.37 -15.96
CA MET A 252 27.55 -19.47 -16.86
C MET A 252 29.05 -19.50 -17.16
N ALA A 253 29.82 -20.13 -16.27
CA ALA A 253 31.10 -20.74 -16.62
C ALA A 253 31.22 -22.05 -15.79
N PRO A 254 31.24 -23.24 -16.40
CA PRO A 254 31.53 -24.48 -15.68
C PRO A 254 33.05 -24.56 -15.41
N GLY A 255 33.41 -25.12 -14.26
CA GLY A 255 34.81 -25.26 -13.84
C GLY A 255 35.58 -26.37 -14.57
N GLY A 256 36.91 -26.32 -14.43
CA GLY A 256 37.82 -27.46 -14.60
C GLY A 256 39.09 -27.17 -15.40
N GLU A 257 40.23 -27.18 -14.69
CA GLU A 257 41.62 -27.51 -15.15
C GLU A 257 42.52 -26.41 -15.79
N ASP A 258 43.34 -25.84 -14.90
CA ASP A 258 44.80 -25.71 -14.88
C ASP A 258 45.64 -25.02 -15.97
N ALA A 259 46.68 -24.36 -15.44
CA ALA A 259 47.91 -23.83 -16.05
C ALA A 259 47.87 -22.44 -16.69
N ALA A 260 48.13 -21.40 -15.87
CA ALA A 260 49.27 -20.51 -16.06
C ALA A 260 49.37 -19.51 -14.90
N ALA A 261 50.14 -19.90 -13.87
CA ALA A 261 50.76 -18.94 -12.97
C ALA A 261 51.81 -18.13 -13.74
N GLY A 262 51.85 -16.82 -13.51
CA GLY A 262 53.01 -15.98 -13.83
C GLY A 262 52.75 -14.90 -14.88
N LYS A 263 52.38 -13.71 -14.40
CA LYS A 263 52.97 -12.38 -14.73
C LYS A 263 51.93 -11.29 -14.49
N GLN A 264 52.03 -10.62 -13.34
CA GLN A 264 52.00 -9.15 -13.21
C GLN A 264 52.17 -8.79 -11.74
N LEU A 265 53.42 -8.94 -11.29
CA LEU A 265 53.98 -8.15 -10.21
C LEU A 265 54.83 -7.07 -10.91
N LEU A 266 54.76 -5.84 -10.42
CA LEU A 266 55.61 -4.67 -10.71
C LEU A 266 55.19 -3.71 -11.84
N ASP A 267 55.53 -2.45 -11.56
CA ASP A 267 55.34 -1.19 -12.30
C ASP A 267 53.95 -0.54 -12.23
N THR A 268 53.74 0.66 -11.66
CA THR A 268 54.70 1.71 -11.25
C THR A 268 54.05 2.67 -10.25
N THR A 269 54.78 2.98 -9.18
CA THR A 269 54.68 4.25 -8.42
C THR A 269 55.28 5.35 -9.27
N SER A 270 54.58 6.47 -9.52
CA SER A 270 55.23 7.79 -9.59
C SER A 270 54.23 8.94 -9.67
N CYS A 271 54.45 9.89 -8.74
CA CYS A 271 53.99 11.27 -8.65
C CYS A 271 52.53 11.53 -8.25
#